data_AF-X1K7K2-F1
#
_entry.id   AF-X1K7K2-F1
#
_cell.length_a   1.000
_cell.length_b   1.000
_cell.length_c   1.000
_cell.angle_alpha   90.00
_cell.angle_beta   90.00
_cell.angle_gamma   90.00
#
_symmetry.space_group_name_H-M   'P 1'
#
loop_
_entity.id
_entity.type
_entity.pdbx_description
1 polymer ?
#
loop_
_entity_poly.entity_id
_entity_poly.type
_entity_poly.pdbx_seq_one_letter_code
_entity_poly.pdbx_strand_id
1 'polypeptide(L)'
;MIGENVEVTIADVRGNSVRLGITAPRCIAVHRKEVYEAIHCNKTKKAQFSCRTAELVKIAVASTGPTLEDYVGTWDGHYGYLLIIDPDTMRYEVLQNPLAALHGPAAGRAFAQLLLQGGVHTILVGNCGSDMLKILGGAGISILTGMTGSVRGTVEQ
;
A
#
# COMPACT_ATOMS: atom_id res chain seq x y z
N MET A 1 -7.69 5.52 35.69
CA MET A 1 -7.01 6.77 35.34
C MET A 1 -7.33 7.09 33.89
N ILE A 2 -8.01 8.21 33.63
CA ILE A 2 -8.30 8.75 32.29
C ILE A 2 -7.32 9.91 32.11
N GLY A 3 -6.62 9.93 30.96
CA GLY A 3 -5.52 10.86 30.67
C GLY A 3 -5.91 12.35 30.72
N GLU A 4 -4.94 13.17 31.09
CA GLU A 4 -5.05 14.58 31.48
C GLU A 4 -5.36 15.56 30.32
N ASN A 5 -6.56 15.54 29.74
CA ASN A 5 -7.07 16.69 28.95
C ASN A 5 -8.60 16.63 28.69
N VAL A 6 -9.41 16.56 29.75
CA VAL A 6 -10.87 16.74 29.64
C VAL A 6 -11.26 17.96 30.49
N GLU A 7 -11.64 19.05 29.83
CA GLU A 7 -12.18 20.24 30.49
C GLU A 7 -13.72 20.13 30.55
N VAL A 8 -14.27 20.11 31.77
CA VAL A 8 -15.72 20.00 32.00
C VAL A 8 -16.22 21.36 32.47
N THR A 9 -17.13 21.97 31.71
CA THR A 9 -17.71 23.28 32.07
C THR A 9 -19.18 23.11 32.45
N ILE A 10 -19.63 23.74 33.54
CA ILE A 10 -21.05 23.70 33.95
C ILE A 10 -21.81 24.73 33.13
N ALA A 11 -22.77 24.27 32.32
CA ALA A 11 -23.51 25.14 31.40
C ALA A 11 -24.70 25.81 32.08
N ASP A 12 -25.42 25.11 32.96
CA ASP A 12 -26.57 25.65 33.71
C ASP A 12 -26.96 24.72 34.87
N VAL A 13 -27.44 25.29 35.99
CA VAL A 13 -27.97 24.53 37.13
C VAL A 13 -29.38 25.03 37.44
N ARG A 14 -30.39 24.16 37.25
CA ARG A 14 -31.77 24.42 37.68
C ARG A 14 -32.28 23.29 38.55
N GLY A 15 -32.54 23.60 39.82
CA GLY A 15 -33.04 22.64 40.81
C GLY A 15 -32.08 21.48 41.00
N ASN A 16 -32.59 20.25 40.88
CA ASN A 16 -31.78 19.02 41.00
C ASN A 16 -31.12 18.57 39.69
N SER A 17 -31.22 19.36 38.61
CA SER A 17 -30.69 19.00 37.29
C SER A 17 -29.53 19.92 36.89
N VAL A 18 -28.35 19.32 36.71
CA VAL A 18 -27.12 20.01 36.29
C VAL A 18 -26.85 19.66 34.82
N ARG A 19 -26.77 20.68 33.95
CA ARG A 19 -26.30 20.51 32.58
C ARG A 19 -24.79 20.72 32.54
N LEU A 20 -24.05 19.64 32.31
CA LEU A 20 -22.60 19.67 32.10
C LEU A 20 -22.31 19.73 30.60
N GLY A 21 -21.54 20.74 30.18
CA GLY A 21 -20.91 20.79 28.87
C GLY A 21 -19.59 20.04 28.92
N ILE A 22 -19.47 18.97 28.15
CA ILE A 22 -18.22 18.21 28.02
C ILE A 22 -17.57 18.64 26.70
N THR A 23 -16.52 19.46 26.76
CA THR A 23 -15.71 19.78 25.59
C THR A 23 -14.53 18.82 25.56
N ALA A 24 -14.72 17.68 24.90
CA ALA A 24 -13.67 16.69 24.69
C ALA A 24 -12.96 16.93 23.33
N PRO A 25 -11.63 17.08 23.29
CA PRO A 25 -10.89 17.21 22.03
C PRO A 25 -11.10 15.98 21.13
N ARG A 26 -11.29 16.24 19.83
CA ARG A 26 -11.81 15.33 18.79
C ARG A 26 -10.88 14.18 18.37
N CYS A 27 -10.39 13.34 19.27
CA CYS A 27 -9.57 12.22 18.78
C CYS A 27 -9.46 10.99 19.69
N ILE A 28 -10.55 10.49 20.28
CA ILE A 28 -10.55 9.12 20.81
C ILE A 28 -11.86 8.41 20.47
N ALA A 29 -11.79 7.49 19.49
CA ALA A 29 -12.90 6.72 18.95
C ALA A 29 -13.37 5.63 19.94
N VAL A 30 -14.44 5.91 20.68
CA VAL A 30 -15.14 4.92 21.50
C VAL A 30 -16.21 4.24 20.62
N HIS A 31 -15.85 3.14 19.96
CA HIS A 31 -16.82 2.32 19.23
C HIS A 31 -17.62 1.45 20.20
N ARG A 32 -18.95 1.53 20.16
CA ARG A 32 -19.85 0.44 20.56
C ARG A 32 -20.63 -0.06 19.35
N LYS A 33 -20.77 -1.38 19.30
CA LYS A 33 -20.73 -2.25 18.11
C LYS A 33 -22.06 -2.46 17.37
N GLU A 34 -23.11 -1.68 17.63
CA GLU A 34 -24.48 -2.05 17.20
C GLU A 34 -25.09 -1.15 16.10
N VAL A 35 -24.69 0.13 15.97
CA VAL A 35 -25.35 1.08 15.04
C VAL A 35 -24.43 1.43 13.86
N TYR A 36 -23.94 0.44 13.11
CA TYR A 36 -23.19 0.70 11.86
C TYR A 36 -23.76 -0.04 10.64
N GLU A 37 -24.76 -0.92 10.79
CA GLU A 37 -25.26 -1.75 9.68
C GLU A 37 -26.22 -1.07 8.70
N ALA A 38 -26.66 0.17 8.92
CA ALA A 38 -27.75 0.74 8.10
C ALA A 38 -27.34 1.82 7.08
N ILE A 39 -26.19 2.49 7.18
CA ILE A 39 -25.96 3.70 6.37
C ILE A 39 -24.47 3.90 6.04
N HIS A 40 -23.90 3.08 5.14
CA HIS A 40 -22.84 3.52 4.21
C HIS A 40 -22.58 2.48 3.10
N CYS A 41 -23.65 2.06 2.43
CA CYS A 41 -23.53 1.48 1.11
C CYS A 41 -22.91 2.53 0.17
N ASN A 42 -21.83 2.15 -0.53
CA ASN A 42 -21.37 2.70 -1.81
C ASN A 42 -20.48 3.96 -1.80
N LYS A 43 -19.16 3.78 -1.52
CA LYS A 43 -18.04 4.17 -2.41
C LYS A 43 -16.68 3.80 -1.80
N THR A 44 -15.83 3.23 -2.66
CA THR A 44 -14.39 3.01 -2.52
C THR A 44 -13.87 2.04 -1.45
N LYS A 45 -13.86 0.75 -1.80
CA LYS A 45 -12.85 -0.22 -1.33
C LYS A 45 -11.43 0.15 -1.82
N LYS A 46 -10.90 1.32 -1.42
CA LYS A 46 -9.49 1.74 -1.63
C LYS A 46 -8.91 2.48 -0.41
N ALA A 47 -9.41 2.19 0.79
CA ALA A 47 -8.92 2.76 2.05
C ALA A 47 -8.73 1.69 3.14
N GLN A 48 -8.16 0.53 2.76
CA GLN A 48 -7.60 -0.43 3.71
C GLN A 48 -6.14 -0.70 3.40
N PHE A 49 -5.34 0.37 3.31
CA PHE A 49 -4.00 0.30 3.91
C PHE A 49 -4.12 0.91 5.29
N SER A 50 -4.71 0.12 6.19
CA SER A 50 -4.41 0.25 7.60
C SER A 50 -2.91 0.10 7.71
N CYS A 51 -2.26 1.18 8.12
CA CYS A 51 -0.91 1.20 8.66
C CYS A 51 -0.67 -0.06 9.50
N ARG A 52 -0.08 -1.06 8.89
CA ARG A 52 0.39 -2.26 9.58
C ARG A 52 1.87 -2.29 9.37
N THR A 53 2.54 -1.72 10.36
CA THR A 53 3.92 -2.00 10.75
C THR A 53 4.95 -1.58 9.72
N ALA A 54 5.94 -0.81 10.16
CA ALA A 54 7.19 -0.58 9.44
C ALA A 54 7.99 -1.90 9.34
N GLU A 55 7.44 -2.92 8.68
CA GLU A 55 8.21 -4.06 8.19
C GLU A 55 8.74 -3.65 6.82
N LEU A 56 10.06 -3.47 6.74
CA LEU A 56 10.87 -3.21 5.55
C LEU A 56 10.09 -3.47 4.24
N VAL A 57 9.52 -2.41 3.68
CA VAL A 57 8.70 -2.52 2.49
C VAL A 57 9.65 -2.71 1.31
N LYS A 58 9.91 -3.96 0.94
CA LYS A 58 10.64 -4.27 -0.29
C LYS A 58 9.81 -3.85 -1.49
N ILE A 59 10.40 -3.01 -2.32
CA ILE A 59 9.81 -2.51 -3.55
C ILE A 59 10.45 -3.26 -4.71
N ALA A 60 9.65 -3.92 -5.55
CA ALA A 60 10.17 -4.45 -6.81
C ALA A 60 10.01 -3.44 -7.92
N VAL A 61 11.02 -3.32 -8.78
CA VAL A 61 10.99 -2.48 -9.97
C VAL A 61 11.35 -3.32 -11.18
N ALA A 62 10.50 -3.30 -12.19
CA ALA A 62 10.83 -3.90 -13.48
C ALA A 62 11.78 -2.97 -14.24
N SER A 63 12.94 -3.48 -14.67
CA SER A 63 13.91 -2.69 -15.44
C SER A 63 14.41 -3.45 -16.68
N THR A 64 14.87 -2.67 -17.66
CA THR A 64 15.57 -3.19 -18.84
C THR A 64 16.99 -3.65 -18.53
N GLY A 65 17.60 -3.16 -17.44
CA GLY A 65 18.97 -3.49 -17.05
C GLY A 65 19.12 -3.80 -15.56
N PRO A 66 20.33 -4.21 -15.12
CA PRO A 66 20.60 -4.60 -13.74
C PRO A 66 20.91 -3.41 -12.82
N THR A 67 20.96 -2.18 -13.31
CA THR A 67 21.39 -1.02 -12.52
C THR A 67 20.21 -0.11 -12.15
N LEU A 68 20.39 0.70 -11.10
CA LEU A 68 19.39 1.70 -10.69
C LEU A 68 19.25 2.88 -11.66
N GLU A 69 20.21 3.06 -12.56
CA GLU A 69 20.21 4.13 -13.56
C GLU A 69 19.43 3.73 -14.82
N ASP A 70 19.22 2.43 -15.01
CA ASP A 70 18.43 1.89 -16.12
C ASP A 70 16.98 2.36 -16.03
N TYR A 71 16.31 2.34 -17.18
CA TYR A 71 14.92 2.77 -17.29
C TYR A 71 13.97 1.72 -16.72
N VAL A 72 12.86 2.21 -16.16
CA VAL A 72 11.74 1.34 -15.76
C VAL A 72 11.14 0.70 -16.99
N GLY A 73 11.06 -0.63 -16.98
CA GLY A 73 10.49 -1.44 -18.03
C GLY A 73 8.97 -1.45 -18.00
N THR A 74 8.36 -1.69 -19.17
CA THR A 74 6.95 -2.05 -19.25
C THR A 74 6.80 -3.55 -18.98
N TRP A 75 5.69 -3.92 -18.35
CA TRP A 75 5.37 -5.32 -18.11
C TRP A 75 5.15 -6.10 -19.42
N ASP A 76 4.64 -5.41 -20.44
CA ASP A 76 4.22 -5.98 -21.72
C ASP A 76 5.29 -5.90 -22.81
N GLY A 77 6.51 -6.37 -22.51
CA GLY A 77 7.46 -6.66 -23.58
C GLY A 77 8.93 -6.52 -23.22
N HIS A 78 9.44 -7.48 -22.43
CA HIS A 78 10.87 -7.76 -22.19
C HIS A 78 11.54 -6.96 -21.06
N TYR A 79 10.92 -6.90 -19.87
CA TYR A 79 11.72 -6.60 -18.67
C TYR A 79 12.74 -7.74 -18.48
N GLY A 80 14.03 -7.40 -18.58
CA GLY A 80 15.12 -8.36 -18.45
C GLY A 80 15.44 -8.66 -16.98
N TYR A 81 15.22 -7.67 -16.12
CA TYR A 81 15.62 -7.71 -14.72
C TYR A 81 14.52 -7.17 -13.82
N LEU A 82 14.43 -7.77 -12.64
CA LEU A 82 13.59 -7.35 -11.53
C LEU A 82 14.52 -6.89 -10.41
N LEU A 83 14.47 -5.61 -10.06
CA LEU A 83 15.25 -5.08 -8.95
C LEU A 83 14.38 -5.06 -7.71
N ILE A 84 14.80 -5.76 -6.66
CA ILE A 84 14.15 -5.73 -5.35
C ILE A 84 14.93 -4.75 -4.50
N ILE A 85 14.32 -3.61 -4.17
CA ILE A 85 14.98 -2.46 -3.56
C ILE A 85 14.38 -2.23 -2.17
N ASP A 86 15.26 -2.04 -1.19
CA ASP A 86 14.89 -1.55 0.14
C ASP A 86 14.91 -0.01 0.12
N PRO A 87 13.77 0.68 0.25
CA PRO A 87 13.70 2.14 0.16
C PRO A 87 14.48 2.85 1.27
N ASP A 88 14.66 2.21 2.43
CA ASP A 88 15.37 2.80 3.57
C ASP A 88 16.89 2.83 3.38
N THR A 89 17.46 1.80 2.76
CA THR A 89 18.92 1.65 2.63
C THR A 89 19.43 1.82 1.19
N MET A 90 18.51 1.94 0.22
CA MET A 90 18.79 1.91 -1.21
C MET A 90 19.57 0.66 -1.66
N ARG A 91 19.61 -0.38 -0.83
CA ARG A 91 20.15 -1.69 -1.21
C ARG A 91 19.19 -2.35 -2.18
N TYR A 92 19.74 -2.99 -3.19
CA TYR A 92 18.95 -3.68 -4.19
C TYR A 92 19.55 -5.02 -4.56
N GLU A 93 18.66 -5.97 -4.81
CA GLU A 93 18.98 -7.27 -5.38
C GLU A 93 18.48 -7.30 -6.81
N VAL A 94 19.33 -7.77 -7.72
CA VAL A 94 18.97 -7.90 -9.14
C VAL A 94 18.60 -9.35 -9.40
N LEU A 95 17.36 -9.57 -9.82
CA LEU A 95 16.87 -10.88 -10.22
C LEU A 95 16.62 -10.87 -11.74
N GLN A 96 17.44 -11.59 -12.49
CA GLN A 96 17.19 -11.81 -13.91
C GLN A 96 15.91 -12.63 -14.07
N ASN A 97 15.02 -12.21 -14.96
CA ASN A 97 13.70 -12.81 -15.11
C ASN A 97 13.79 -14.30 -15.49
N PRO A 98 13.49 -15.25 -14.59
CA PRO A 98 13.48 -16.68 -14.93
C PRO A 98 12.26 -17.04 -15.79
N LEU A 99 11.25 -16.16 -15.82
CA LEU A 99 9.97 -16.34 -16.51
C LEU A 99 9.97 -15.70 -17.89
N ALA A 100 11.14 -15.26 -18.40
CA ALA A 100 11.24 -14.65 -19.75
C ALA A 100 10.74 -15.59 -20.87
N ALA A 101 10.77 -16.90 -20.65
CA ALA A 101 10.23 -17.88 -21.59
C ALA A 101 8.69 -18.03 -21.52
N LEU A 102 8.05 -17.61 -20.42
CA LEU A 102 6.62 -17.69 -20.22
C LEU A 102 5.93 -16.39 -20.63
N HIS A 103 4.81 -16.51 -21.32
CA HIS A 103 4.01 -15.38 -21.77
C HIS A 103 2.56 -15.48 -21.26
N GLY A 104 1.89 -14.34 -21.17
CA GLY A 104 0.47 -14.25 -20.82
C GLY A 104 0.16 -14.48 -19.33
N PRO A 105 -1.07 -14.91 -18.99
CA PRO A 105 -1.55 -14.98 -17.60
C PRO A 105 -0.76 -15.96 -16.72
N ALA A 106 -0.13 -16.98 -17.32
CA ALA A 106 0.70 -17.93 -16.60
C ALA A 106 1.99 -17.29 -16.06
N ALA A 107 2.61 -16.41 -16.85
CA ALA A 107 3.78 -15.65 -16.42
C ALA A 107 3.43 -14.71 -15.25
N GLY A 108 2.27 -14.04 -15.31
CA GLY A 108 1.80 -13.17 -14.23
C GLY A 108 1.59 -13.90 -12.90
N ARG A 109 1.01 -15.12 -12.92
CA ARG A 109 0.82 -15.93 -11.71
C ARG A 109 2.14 -16.42 -11.11
N ALA A 110 3.03 -16.93 -11.96
CA ALA A 110 4.35 -17.39 -11.52
C ALA A 110 5.16 -16.22 -10.93
N PHE A 111 5.04 -15.04 -11.52
CA PHE A 111 5.69 -13.84 -11.02
C PHE A 111 5.10 -13.35 -9.69
N ALA A 112 3.78 -13.36 -9.55
CA ALA A 112 3.13 -13.04 -8.27
C ALA A 112 3.66 -13.94 -7.14
N GLN A 113 3.84 -15.24 -7.43
CA GLN A 113 4.41 -16.19 -6.48
C GLN A 113 5.88 -15.87 -6.16
N LEU A 114 6.68 -15.51 -7.17
CA LEU A 114 8.08 -15.11 -6.99
C LEU A 114 8.22 -13.87 -6.09
N LEU A 115 7.36 -12.87 -6.28
CA LEU A 115 7.33 -11.67 -5.45
C LEU A 115 6.93 -11.97 -4.00
N LEU A 116 5.93 -12.84 -3.80
CA LEU A 116 5.54 -13.29 -2.47
C LEU A 116 6.69 -14.03 -1.76
N GLN A 117 7.45 -14.85 -2.50
CA GLN A 117 8.65 -15.51 -1.97
C GLN A 117 9.77 -14.53 -1.64
N GLY A 118 9.93 -13.46 -2.44
CA GLY A 118 10.89 -12.38 -2.19
C GLY A 118 10.48 -11.42 -1.07
N GLY A 119 9.27 -11.57 -0.51
CA GLY A 119 8.71 -10.66 0.50
C GLY A 119 8.41 -9.27 -0.06
N VAL A 120 8.16 -9.15 -1.36
CA VAL A 120 7.85 -7.88 -2.01
C VAL A 120 6.38 -7.56 -1.82
N HIS A 121 6.10 -6.37 -1.33
CA HIS A 121 4.73 -5.92 -1.11
C HIS A 121 4.21 -4.99 -2.21
N THR A 122 5.12 -4.18 -2.77
CA THR A 122 4.80 -3.17 -3.78
C THR A 122 5.67 -3.36 -5.00
N ILE A 123 5.06 -3.28 -6.19
CA ILE A 123 5.77 -3.28 -7.46
C ILE A 123 5.53 -1.98 -8.23
N LEU A 124 6.62 -1.40 -8.74
CA LEU A 124 6.65 -0.26 -9.64
C LEU A 124 6.84 -0.76 -11.09
N VAL A 125 5.92 -0.37 -11.96
CA VAL A 125 5.95 -0.70 -13.38
C VAL A 125 5.50 0.50 -14.22
N GLY A 126 6.05 0.62 -15.43
CA GLY A 126 5.61 1.66 -16.35
C GLY A 126 4.20 1.39 -16.88
N ASN A 127 4.06 0.36 -17.71
CA ASN A 127 2.76 -0.09 -18.19
C ASN A 127 2.44 -1.49 -17.68
N CYS A 128 1.19 -1.72 -17.29
CA CYS A 128 0.72 -2.98 -16.76
C CYS A 128 -0.60 -3.36 -17.43
N GLY A 129 -0.67 -4.57 -17.99
CA GLY A 129 -1.91 -5.12 -18.54
C GLY A 129 -2.98 -5.31 -17.47
N SER A 130 -4.25 -5.28 -17.87
CA SER A 130 -5.41 -5.44 -16.98
C SER A 130 -5.47 -6.82 -16.31
N ASP A 131 -4.94 -7.86 -16.96
CA ASP A 131 -4.87 -9.21 -16.40
C ASP A 131 -3.86 -9.30 -15.26
N MET A 132 -2.73 -8.62 -15.39
CA MET A 132 -1.68 -8.58 -14.37
C MET A 132 -2.18 -7.87 -13.10
N LEU A 133 -2.92 -6.77 -13.27
CA LEU A 133 -3.59 -6.06 -12.18
C LEU A 133 -4.52 -6.96 -11.35
N LYS A 134 -5.27 -7.86 -12.02
CA LYS A 134 -6.16 -8.80 -11.34
C LYS A 134 -5.37 -9.89 -10.59
N ILE A 135 -4.32 -10.42 -11.20
CA ILE A 135 -3.51 -11.51 -10.62
C ILE A 135 -2.77 -11.03 -9.38
N LEU A 136 -2.01 -9.93 -9.49
CA LEU A 136 -1.24 -9.36 -8.38
C LEU A 136 -2.16 -8.76 -7.31
N GLY A 137 -3.25 -8.10 -7.72
CA GLY A 137 -4.27 -7.62 -6.78
C GLY A 137 -4.92 -8.75 -5.98
N GLY A 138 -5.13 -9.92 -6.60
CA GLY A 138 -5.60 -11.12 -5.90
C GLY A 138 -4.55 -11.75 -4.96
N ALA A 139 -3.26 -11.57 -5.26
CA ALA A 139 -2.14 -12.01 -4.41
C ALA A 139 -1.86 -11.06 -3.22
N GLY A 140 -2.51 -9.89 -3.17
CA GLY A 140 -2.27 -8.88 -2.14
C GLY A 140 -1.02 -8.02 -2.38
N ILE A 141 -0.51 -7.99 -3.61
CA ILE A 141 0.62 -7.15 -4.02
C ILE A 141 0.08 -5.83 -4.57
N SER A 142 0.61 -4.72 -4.05
CA SER A 142 0.25 -3.38 -4.53
C SER A 142 1.01 -3.05 -5.81
N ILE A 143 0.30 -2.63 -6.85
CA ILE A 143 0.90 -2.27 -8.14
C ILE A 143 0.77 -0.76 -8.34
N LEU A 144 1.89 -0.14 -8.66
CA LEU A 144 2.00 1.24 -9.05
C LEU A 144 2.36 1.29 -10.55
N THR A 145 1.40 1.74 -11.35
CA THR A 145 1.52 1.88 -12.80
C THR A 145 1.73 3.34 -13.20
N GLY A 146 2.33 3.57 -14.36
CA GLY A 146 2.57 4.92 -14.90
C GLY A 146 3.96 5.46 -14.59
N MET A 147 4.85 4.63 -14.09
CA MET A 147 6.22 5.02 -13.75
C MET A 147 7.05 5.19 -15.02
N THR A 148 7.69 6.35 -15.17
CA THR A 148 8.53 6.66 -16.33
C THR A 148 9.83 7.31 -15.86
N GLY A 149 10.95 6.98 -16.52
CA GLY A 149 12.28 7.45 -16.15
C GLY A 149 13.16 6.33 -15.59
N SER A 150 14.20 6.72 -14.85
CA SER A 150 15.16 5.79 -14.24
C SER A 150 14.57 5.12 -13.00
N VAL A 151 15.03 3.90 -12.71
CA VAL A 151 14.60 3.12 -11.54
C VAL A 151 14.81 3.91 -10.25
N ARG A 152 15.99 4.52 -10.07
CA ARG A 152 16.32 5.39 -8.93
C ARG A 152 15.26 6.48 -8.74
N GLY A 153 15.04 7.29 -9.78
CA GLY A 153 14.12 8.43 -9.71
C GLY A 153 12.67 8.02 -9.49
N THR A 154 12.30 6.78 -9.81
CA THR A 154 10.96 6.24 -9.56
C THR A 154 10.79 5.79 -8.12
N VAL A 155 11.84 5.23 -7.50
CA VAL A 155 11.81 4.81 -6.09
C VAL A 155 11.78 6.01 -5.15
N GLU A 156 12.36 7.14 -5.57
CA GLU A 156 12.41 8.39 -4.80
C GLU A 156 11.19 9.30 -4.99
N GLN A 157 10.28 9.00 -5.92
CA GLN A 157 9.06 9.77 -6.22
C GLN A 157 7.91 9.47 -5.24
#